data_AF-A0A9D8EUI8-F1
#
_entry.id   AF-A0A9D8EUI8-F1
#
_cell.length_a   1.000
_cell.length_b   1.000
_cell.length_c   1.000
_cell.angle_alpha   90.00
_cell.angle_beta   90.00
_cell.angle_gamma   90.00
#
_symmetry.space_group_name_H-M   'P 1'
#
loop_
_entity.id
_entity.type
_entity.pdbx_description
1 polymer ?
#
loop_
_entity_poly.entity_id
_entity_poly.type
_entity_poly.pdbx_seq_one_letter_code
_entity_poly.pdbx_strand_id
1 'polypeptide(L)'
;MTTIAINEGFRVCQTVLGIKEHDIKDPGTDLSPMFIQVIGTLFELLDYYEFRWKNIIKSNQGFILKDFKFTEVEKIVVNIHEMLRKFYIGFEKYKNVWKTIFSKETFDEFSDFISKPKKSEIIIPVQLWAKIVYDYACAYNFVKKEEKPFVLNSMIPLYFIRTVSFFKEAEYFNDEIADAVVEGNAGVFERTKSYLVNRWNYLKSNNITLKLSNKIIKY
;
A
#
# COMPACT_ATOMS: atom_id res chain seq x y z
N MET A 1 -14.80 -9.02 0.95
CA MET A 1 -16.13 -8.84 1.59
C MET A 1 -16.41 -7.38 1.92
N THR A 2 -15.61 -6.70 2.76
CA THR A 2 -15.86 -5.31 3.18
C THR A 2 -16.10 -4.33 2.03
N THR A 3 -15.18 -4.29 1.04
CA THR A 3 -15.32 -3.41 -0.13
C THR A 3 -16.59 -3.71 -0.92
N ILE A 4 -16.96 -4.98 -1.08
CA ILE A 4 -18.19 -5.38 -1.77
C ILE A 4 -19.41 -4.92 -0.97
N ALA A 5 -19.47 -5.20 0.34
CA ALA A 5 -20.59 -4.82 1.18
C ALA A 5 -20.86 -3.30 1.14
N ILE A 6 -19.80 -2.48 1.20
CA ILE A 6 -19.90 -1.03 1.10
C ILE A 6 -20.39 -0.62 -0.30
N ASN A 7 -19.79 -1.16 -1.36
CA ASN A 7 -20.18 -0.81 -2.72
C ASN A 7 -21.59 -1.28 -3.07
N GLU A 8 -22.05 -2.42 -2.56
CA GLU A 8 -23.41 -2.93 -2.80
C GLU A 8 -24.48 -2.31 -1.88
N GLY A 9 -24.11 -1.33 -1.04
CA GLY A 9 -25.07 -0.57 -0.24
C GLY A 9 -25.60 -1.30 1.00
N PHE A 10 -24.89 -2.33 1.49
CA PHE A 10 -25.23 -2.96 2.76
C PHE A 10 -25.02 -1.99 3.92
N ARG A 11 -25.85 -2.12 4.95
CA ARG A 11 -25.64 -1.39 6.22
C ARG A 11 -24.48 -2.04 6.98
N VAL A 12 -23.40 -1.29 7.17
CA VAL A 12 -22.20 -1.73 7.88
C VAL A 12 -22.07 -0.95 9.18
N CYS A 13 -21.72 -1.66 10.26
CA CYS A 13 -21.34 -1.06 11.53
C CYS A 13 -20.10 -1.76 12.09
N GLN A 14 -19.42 -1.09 13.00
CA GLN A 14 -18.30 -1.65 13.76
C GLN A 14 -18.75 -1.82 15.22
N THR A 15 -18.21 -2.81 15.93
CA THR A 15 -18.46 -3.00 17.37
C THR A 15 -17.15 -3.32 18.06
N VAL A 16 -16.97 -2.82 19.27
CA VAL A 16 -15.79 -3.10 20.09
C VAL A 16 -15.98 -4.45 20.82
N LEU A 17 -15.06 -5.40 20.59
CA LEU A 17 -15.10 -6.75 21.16
C LEU A 17 -13.92 -7.06 22.12
N GLY A 18 -13.04 -6.08 22.38
CA GLY A 18 -11.83 -6.28 23.18
C GLY A 18 -10.64 -6.79 22.36
N ILE A 19 -9.60 -7.28 23.04
CA ILE A 19 -8.37 -7.77 22.39
C ILE A 19 -8.64 -9.09 21.67
N LYS A 20 -8.11 -9.22 20.46
CA LYS A 20 -8.01 -10.49 19.74
C LYS A 20 -6.65 -11.11 19.99
N GLU A 21 -6.61 -12.12 20.86
CA GLU A 21 -5.43 -12.95 21.06
C GLU A 21 -5.12 -13.75 19.78
N HIS A 22 -3.89 -13.64 19.30
CA HIS A 22 -3.39 -14.40 18.15
C HIS A 22 -1.87 -14.57 18.25
N ASP A 23 -1.36 -15.64 17.64
CA ASP A 23 0.08 -15.87 17.56
C ASP A 23 0.77 -14.75 16.79
N ILE A 24 1.89 -14.26 17.33
CA ILE A 24 2.73 -13.22 16.72
C ILE A 24 3.24 -13.73 15.38
N LYS A 25 2.99 -12.99 14.31
CA LYS A 25 3.50 -13.27 12.95
C LYS A 25 4.61 -12.30 12.60
N ASP A 26 5.71 -12.79 12.00
CA ASP A 26 6.78 -11.93 11.52
C ASP A 26 6.35 -11.28 10.18
N PRO A 27 6.24 -9.94 10.10
CA PRO A 27 5.90 -9.25 8.86
C PRO A 27 6.86 -9.52 7.70
N GLY A 28 8.12 -9.85 8.02
CA GLY A 28 9.18 -10.10 7.05
C GLY A 28 9.12 -11.48 6.41
N THR A 29 8.52 -12.49 7.04
CA THR A 29 8.47 -13.87 6.53
C THR A 29 7.05 -14.35 6.26
N ASP A 30 6.12 -14.04 7.14
CA ASP A 30 4.81 -14.71 7.15
C ASP A 30 3.73 -13.91 6.42
N LEU A 31 3.92 -12.60 6.29
CA LEU A 31 2.91 -11.69 5.74
C LEU A 31 3.05 -11.44 4.24
N SER A 32 4.14 -11.81 3.59
CA SER A 32 4.32 -11.54 2.14
C SER A 32 3.26 -12.23 1.25
N PRO A 33 2.92 -13.52 1.45
CA PRO A 33 1.85 -14.17 0.69
C PRO A 33 0.46 -13.55 0.98
N MET A 34 0.18 -13.24 2.24
CA MET A 34 -1.07 -12.60 2.66
C MET A 34 -1.20 -11.21 2.04
N PHE A 35 -0.11 -10.43 2.05
CA PHE A 35 -0.04 -9.12 1.43
C PHE A 35 -0.45 -9.20 -0.04
N ILE A 36 0.16 -10.08 -0.84
CA ILE A 36 -0.19 -10.28 -2.25
C ILE A 36 -1.69 -10.57 -2.45
N GLN A 37 -2.26 -11.45 -1.63
CA GLN A 37 -3.68 -11.78 -1.73
C GLN A 37 -4.58 -10.56 -1.44
N VAL A 38 -4.24 -9.79 -0.41
CA VAL A 38 -4.97 -8.58 -0.02
C VAL A 38 -4.88 -7.50 -1.10
N ILE A 39 -3.66 -7.14 -1.53
CA ILE A 39 -3.49 -6.08 -2.54
C ILE A 39 -4.04 -6.49 -3.91
N GLY A 40 -3.91 -7.77 -4.29
CA GLY A 40 -4.50 -8.28 -5.53
C GLY A 40 -6.03 -8.16 -5.53
N THR A 41 -6.66 -8.56 -4.42
CA THR A 41 -8.12 -8.41 -4.25
C THR A 41 -8.54 -6.94 -4.27
N LEU A 42 -7.78 -6.07 -3.59
CA LEU A 42 -8.06 -4.63 -3.57
C LEU A 42 -7.99 -4.03 -4.98
N PHE A 43 -6.94 -4.34 -5.75
CA PHE A 43 -6.75 -3.80 -7.09
C PHE A 43 -7.76 -4.35 -8.09
N GLU A 44 -8.14 -5.63 -7.99
CA GLU A 44 -9.22 -6.20 -8.82
C GLU A 44 -10.56 -5.49 -8.57
N LEU A 45 -10.89 -5.23 -7.29
CA LEU A 45 -12.12 -4.54 -6.92
C LEU A 45 -12.12 -3.05 -7.31
N LEU A 46 -10.96 -2.43 -7.48
CA LEU A 46 -10.87 -1.06 -8.02
C LEU A 46 -11.35 -1.01 -9.48
N ASP A 47 -11.04 -2.00 -10.31
CA ASP A 47 -11.56 -2.04 -11.68
C ASP A 47 -13.07 -2.33 -11.68
N TYR A 48 -13.49 -3.36 -10.92
CA TYR A 48 -14.90 -3.74 -10.84
C TYR A 48 -15.81 -2.59 -10.38
N TYR A 49 -15.37 -1.80 -9.40
CA TYR A 49 -16.14 -0.68 -8.85
C TYR A 49 -15.67 0.69 -9.37
N GLU A 50 -15.09 0.77 -10.57
CA GLU A 50 -14.57 2.01 -11.16
C GLU A 50 -15.52 3.19 -11.03
N PHE A 51 -16.77 2.98 -11.45
CA PHE A 51 -17.79 4.03 -11.41
C PHE A 51 -18.03 4.53 -9.98
N ARG A 52 -18.09 3.63 -8.99
CA ARG A 52 -18.41 4.01 -7.61
C ARG A 52 -17.28 4.80 -6.98
N TRP A 53 -16.06 4.27 -6.99
CA TRP A 53 -14.96 4.95 -6.30
C TRP A 53 -14.61 6.28 -6.97
N LYS A 54 -14.77 6.45 -8.29
CA LYS A 54 -14.53 7.75 -8.94
C LYS A 54 -15.49 8.85 -8.49
N ASN A 55 -16.73 8.50 -8.15
CA ASN A 55 -17.77 9.46 -7.76
C ASN A 55 -17.78 9.79 -6.26
N ILE A 56 -16.96 9.10 -5.45
CA ILE A 56 -16.78 9.43 -4.03
C ILE A 56 -15.65 10.44 -3.88
N ILE A 57 -15.86 11.51 -3.09
CA ILE A 57 -14.84 12.56 -2.90
C ILE A 57 -14.20 12.48 -1.51
N LYS A 58 -14.93 11.94 -0.53
CA LYS A 58 -14.48 11.83 0.86
C LYS A 58 -14.89 10.52 1.51
N SER A 59 -14.18 10.15 2.55
CA SER A 59 -14.50 9.07 3.47
C SER A 59 -15.51 9.57 4.51
N ASN A 60 -16.36 8.69 5.01
CA ASN A 60 -17.26 8.99 6.12
C ASN A 60 -17.02 7.99 7.24
N GLN A 61 -17.03 8.47 8.47
CA GLN A 61 -16.91 7.62 9.65
C GLN A 61 -18.08 6.63 9.69
N GLY A 62 -17.77 5.35 9.82
CA GLY A 62 -18.78 4.30 10.01
C GLY A 62 -19.42 4.38 11.39
N PHE A 63 -20.63 3.84 11.54
CA PHE A 63 -21.29 3.76 12.84
C PHE A 63 -20.56 2.76 13.74
N ILE A 64 -20.10 3.21 14.91
CA ILE A 64 -19.43 2.38 15.93
C ILE A 64 -20.38 2.14 17.09
N LEU A 65 -20.62 0.88 17.40
CA LEU A 65 -21.35 0.42 18.57
C LEU A 65 -20.37 0.20 19.74
N LYS A 66 -20.75 0.77 20.90
CA LYS A 66 -19.98 0.78 22.16
C LYS A 66 -18.76 1.69 22.11
N ASP A 67 -18.36 2.16 23.28
CA ASP A 67 -17.18 2.99 23.43
C ASP A 67 -15.91 2.17 23.25
N PHE A 68 -14.94 2.74 22.57
CA PHE A 68 -13.60 2.19 22.48
C PHE A 68 -12.91 2.29 23.84
N LYS A 69 -12.30 1.19 24.28
CA LYS A 69 -11.40 1.18 25.42
C LYS A 69 -10.03 0.76 24.91
N PHE A 70 -9.07 1.67 25.02
CA PHE A 70 -7.69 1.35 24.71
C PHE A 70 -7.23 0.19 25.59
N THR A 71 -6.49 -0.75 25.00
CA THR A 71 -5.81 -1.80 25.75
C THR A 71 -4.46 -2.01 25.09
N GLU A 72 -3.39 -2.01 25.90
CA GLU A 72 -2.05 -2.28 25.40
C GLU A 72 -2.00 -3.68 24.79
N VAL A 73 -1.44 -3.77 23.59
CA VAL A 73 -1.22 -5.02 22.87
C VAL A 73 0.27 -5.33 22.91
N GLU A 74 0.64 -6.61 22.87
CA GLU A 74 2.05 -7.00 22.83
C GLU A 74 2.78 -6.35 21.64
N LYS A 75 3.93 -5.75 21.93
CA LYS A 75 4.77 -5.10 20.92
C LYS A 75 5.36 -6.15 20.00
N ILE A 76 5.10 -6.00 18.71
CA ILE A 76 5.71 -6.83 17.67
C ILE A 76 7.16 -6.39 17.50
N VAL A 77 8.11 -7.31 17.68
CA VAL A 77 9.53 -7.07 17.37
C VAL A 77 9.76 -7.40 15.90
N VAL A 78 10.14 -6.40 15.11
CA VAL A 78 10.49 -6.57 13.69
C VAL A 78 11.99 -6.45 13.48
N ASN A 79 12.57 -7.38 12.73
CA ASN A 79 13.97 -7.29 12.32
C ASN A 79 14.13 -6.27 11.19
N ILE A 80 14.34 -5.01 11.57
CA ILE A 80 14.53 -3.87 10.64
C ILE A 80 15.69 -4.11 9.67
N HIS A 81 16.80 -4.67 10.14
CA HIS A 81 17.96 -4.95 9.30
C HIS A 81 17.64 -5.95 8.19
N GLU A 82 16.94 -7.03 8.52
CA GLU A 82 16.52 -8.04 7.56
C GLU A 82 15.50 -7.49 6.54
N MET A 83 14.56 -6.66 6.99
CA MET A 83 13.61 -5.98 6.09
C MET A 83 14.32 -5.07 5.09
N LEU A 84 15.29 -4.27 5.54
CA LEU A 84 16.08 -3.42 4.65
C LEU A 84 16.92 -4.25 3.67
N ARG A 85 17.54 -5.33 4.13
CA ARG A 85 18.29 -6.25 3.26
C ARG A 85 17.39 -6.82 2.16
N LYS A 86 16.20 -7.31 2.51
CA LYS A 86 15.21 -7.81 1.55
C LYS A 86 14.73 -6.73 0.60
N PHE A 87 14.54 -5.49 1.07
CA PHE A 87 14.20 -4.36 0.22
C PHE A 87 15.28 -4.11 -0.84
N TYR A 88 16.56 -3.99 -0.46
CA TYR A 88 17.64 -3.68 -1.42
C TYR A 88 17.86 -4.81 -2.43
N ILE A 89 17.75 -6.08 -2.02
CA ILE A 89 17.75 -7.22 -2.96
C ILE A 89 16.59 -7.09 -3.97
N GLY A 90 15.41 -6.75 -3.47
CA GLY A 90 14.23 -6.49 -4.31
C GLY A 90 14.38 -5.27 -5.23
N PHE A 91 15.04 -4.21 -4.76
CA PHE A 91 15.30 -3.01 -5.53
C PHE A 91 16.10 -3.33 -6.79
N GLU A 92 17.21 -4.06 -6.65
CA GLU A 92 18.03 -4.46 -7.79
C GLU A 92 17.25 -5.33 -8.80
N LYS A 93 16.41 -6.22 -8.28
CA LYS A 93 15.59 -7.12 -9.10
C LYS A 93 14.46 -6.40 -9.86
N TYR A 94 13.80 -5.44 -9.23
CA TYR A 94 12.53 -4.86 -9.71
C TYR A 94 12.62 -3.39 -10.17
N LYS A 95 13.76 -2.71 -10.06
CA LYS A 95 13.90 -1.28 -10.46
C LYS A 95 13.39 -0.96 -11.86
N ASN A 96 13.62 -1.84 -12.83
CA ASN A 96 13.15 -1.65 -14.21
C ASN A 96 11.62 -1.85 -14.34
N VAL A 97 11.03 -2.68 -13.49
CA VAL A 97 9.56 -2.81 -13.37
C VAL A 97 9.00 -1.50 -12.84
N TRP A 98 9.55 -0.99 -11.74
CA TRP A 98 9.12 0.26 -11.13
C TRP A 98 9.24 1.45 -12.07
N LYS A 99 10.34 1.54 -12.84
CA LYS A 99 10.51 2.54 -13.91
C LYS A 99 9.42 2.48 -14.99
N THR A 100 8.76 1.34 -15.12
CA THR A 100 7.68 1.13 -16.10
C THR A 100 6.31 1.44 -15.54
N ILE A 101 6.06 0.99 -14.32
CA ILE A 101 4.72 1.06 -13.73
C ILE A 101 4.47 2.38 -13.02
N PHE A 102 5.50 3.07 -12.57
CA PHE A 102 5.37 4.38 -11.92
C PHE A 102 5.22 5.49 -12.95
N SER A 103 4.59 6.60 -12.57
CA SER A 103 4.77 7.83 -13.35
C SER A 103 6.22 8.30 -13.24
N LYS A 104 6.66 9.12 -14.20
CA LYS A 104 8.03 9.64 -14.20
C LYS A 104 8.32 10.39 -12.89
N GLU A 105 7.39 11.23 -12.47
CA GLU A 105 7.49 12.04 -11.26
C GLU A 105 7.61 11.15 -10.01
N THR A 106 6.78 10.11 -9.90
CA THR A 106 6.82 9.17 -8.77
C THR A 106 8.11 8.35 -8.77
N PHE A 107 8.59 7.91 -9.93
CA PHE A 107 9.85 7.18 -10.05
C PHE A 107 11.06 8.04 -9.70
N ASP A 108 11.10 9.29 -10.17
CA ASP A 108 12.19 10.23 -9.89
C ASP A 108 12.20 10.56 -8.38
N GLU A 109 11.04 10.88 -7.78
CA GLU A 109 10.89 11.14 -6.34
C GLU A 109 11.31 9.91 -5.50
N PHE A 110 10.92 8.70 -5.90
CA PHE A 110 11.32 7.46 -5.24
C PHE A 110 12.82 7.19 -5.39
N SER A 111 13.40 7.39 -6.58
CA SER A 111 14.82 7.17 -6.82
C SER A 111 15.69 8.15 -6.04
N ASP A 112 15.28 9.42 -5.96
CA ASP A 112 15.90 10.44 -5.14
C ASP A 112 15.82 10.10 -3.64
N PHE A 113 14.70 9.56 -3.18
CA PHE A 113 14.55 9.09 -1.80
C PHE A 113 15.53 7.96 -1.48
N ILE A 114 15.63 6.94 -2.35
CA ILE A 114 16.51 5.78 -2.12
C ILE A 114 17.99 6.13 -2.24
N SER A 115 18.35 7.09 -3.09
CA SER A 115 19.74 7.49 -3.34
C SER A 115 20.35 8.41 -2.28
N LYS A 116 19.56 8.94 -1.34
CA LYS A 116 20.02 9.82 -0.25
C LYS A 116 20.14 9.02 1.06
N PRO A 117 21.28 8.34 1.33
CA PRO A 117 21.43 7.59 2.56
C PRO A 117 21.64 8.55 3.74
N LYS A 118 20.62 8.73 4.58
CA LYS A 118 20.85 8.96 6.01
C LYS A 118 20.53 7.67 6.74
N LYS A 119 21.56 7.07 7.36
CA LYS A 119 21.48 5.83 8.14
C LYS A 119 20.40 5.88 9.25
N SER A 120 19.88 7.05 9.60
CA SER A 120 18.90 7.25 10.66
C SER A 120 17.43 7.41 10.19
N GLU A 121 17.12 7.83 8.97
CA GLU A 121 15.74 8.24 8.62
C GLU A 121 15.28 7.63 7.29
N ILE A 122 14.83 6.37 7.33
CA ILE A 122 14.16 5.72 6.20
C ILE A 122 12.66 5.89 6.43
N ILE A 123 12.20 7.13 6.29
CA ILE A 123 10.78 7.49 6.43
C ILE A 123 10.27 7.91 5.06
N ILE A 124 9.49 7.04 4.42
CA ILE A 124 8.87 7.32 3.12
C ILE A 124 7.76 8.36 3.34
N PRO A 125 7.81 9.51 2.64
CA PRO A 125 6.71 10.46 2.69
C PRO A 125 5.39 9.80 2.31
N VAL A 126 4.36 10.00 3.13
CA VAL A 126 3.05 9.33 2.95
C VAL A 126 2.45 9.65 1.58
N GLN A 127 2.68 10.85 1.07
CA GLN A 127 2.22 11.25 -0.26
C GLN A 127 2.92 10.45 -1.39
N LEU A 128 4.24 10.21 -1.26
CA LEU A 128 4.99 9.34 -2.17
C LEU A 128 4.45 7.90 -2.09
N TRP A 129 4.21 7.40 -0.88
CA TRP A 129 3.60 6.08 -0.69
C TRP A 129 2.22 5.97 -1.35
N ALA A 130 1.36 6.98 -1.21
CA ALA A 130 0.05 7.02 -1.84
C ALA A 130 0.15 6.96 -3.38
N LYS A 131 1.05 7.76 -3.98
CA LYS A 131 1.30 7.70 -5.43
C LYS A 131 1.79 6.33 -5.88
N ILE A 132 2.73 5.71 -5.14
CA ILE A 132 3.23 4.36 -5.43
C ILE A 132 2.08 3.35 -5.43
N VAL A 133 1.22 3.35 -4.41
CA VAL A 133 0.06 2.44 -4.33
C VAL A 133 -0.91 2.69 -5.49
N TYR A 134 -1.16 3.95 -5.86
CA TYR A 134 -2.01 4.29 -7.00
C TYR A 134 -1.41 3.90 -8.36
N ASP A 135 -0.09 4.03 -8.52
CA ASP A 135 0.62 3.53 -9.70
C ASP A 135 0.52 2.01 -9.80
N TYR A 136 0.61 1.29 -8.67
CA TYR A 136 0.37 -0.15 -8.62
C TYR A 136 -1.06 -0.54 -8.96
N ALA A 137 -2.05 0.19 -8.43
CA ALA A 137 -3.46 -0.03 -8.75
C ALA A 137 -3.72 0.15 -10.26
N CYS A 138 -3.13 1.17 -10.87
CA CYS A 138 -3.18 1.35 -12.32
C CYS A 138 -2.45 0.20 -13.02
N ALA A 139 -1.20 -0.08 -12.65
CA ALA A 139 -0.41 -1.10 -13.28
C ALA A 139 -1.09 -2.47 -13.30
N TYR A 140 -1.65 -2.89 -12.16
CA TYR A 140 -2.38 -4.15 -12.05
C TYR A 140 -3.55 -4.25 -13.03
N ASN A 141 -4.28 -3.15 -13.25
CA ASN A 141 -5.49 -3.14 -14.09
C ASN A 141 -5.21 -2.84 -15.57
N PHE A 142 -4.03 -2.32 -15.90
CA PHE A 142 -3.62 -1.99 -17.28
C PHE A 142 -2.43 -2.82 -17.79
N VAL A 143 -2.05 -3.91 -17.12
CA VAL A 143 -1.17 -4.96 -17.67
C VAL A 143 -1.99 -6.13 -18.18
N LYS A 144 -1.34 -7.06 -18.91
CA LYS A 144 -2.01 -8.32 -19.27
C LYS A 144 -2.24 -9.20 -18.03
N LYS A 145 -3.26 -10.06 -18.10
CA LYS A 145 -3.66 -10.94 -16.98
C LYS A 145 -2.50 -11.80 -16.48
N GLU A 146 -1.66 -12.31 -17.38
CA GLU A 146 -0.48 -13.10 -17.08
C GLU A 146 0.63 -12.31 -16.35
N GLU A 147 0.63 -10.97 -16.44
CA GLU A 147 1.61 -10.10 -15.78
C GLU A 147 1.14 -9.61 -14.40
N LYS A 148 -0.16 -9.77 -14.06
CA LYS A 148 -0.72 -9.38 -12.75
C LYS A 148 0.05 -9.97 -11.56
N PRO A 149 0.37 -11.29 -11.51
CA PRO A 149 1.16 -11.85 -10.41
C PRO A 149 2.53 -11.18 -10.30
N PHE A 150 3.14 -10.83 -11.44
CA PHE A 150 4.45 -10.21 -11.47
C PHE A 150 4.42 -8.76 -10.94
N VAL A 151 3.37 -7.99 -11.27
CA VAL A 151 3.11 -6.68 -10.64
C VAL A 151 3.06 -6.83 -9.12
N LEU A 152 2.21 -7.72 -8.60
CA LEU A 152 2.04 -7.89 -7.15
C LEU A 152 3.35 -8.30 -6.46
N ASN A 153 4.11 -9.24 -7.04
CA ASN A 153 5.39 -9.67 -6.47
C ASN A 153 6.42 -8.54 -6.42
N SER A 154 6.43 -7.64 -7.41
CA SER A 154 7.34 -6.48 -7.42
C SER A 154 7.03 -5.46 -6.32
N MET A 155 5.86 -5.53 -5.67
CA MET A 155 5.47 -4.63 -4.58
C MET A 155 5.97 -5.10 -3.22
N ILE A 156 6.36 -6.38 -3.07
CA ILE A 156 6.84 -6.93 -1.78
C ILE A 156 8.04 -6.14 -1.21
N PRO A 157 9.09 -5.80 -1.98
CA PRO A 157 10.20 -5.01 -1.43
C PRO A 157 9.72 -3.66 -0.89
N LEU A 158 8.79 -3.00 -1.58
CA LEU A 158 8.23 -1.72 -1.17
C LEU A 158 7.43 -1.84 0.13
N TYR A 159 6.74 -2.97 0.33
CA TYR A 159 6.10 -3.28 1.61
C TYR A 159 7.11 -3.37 2.76
N PHE A 160 8.29 -3.97 2.54
CA PHE A 160 9.33 -4.04 3.58
C PHE A 160 9.84 -2.66 3.99
N ILE A 161 10.18 -1.80 3.03
CA ILE A 161 10.66 -0.45 3.35
C ILE A 161 9.54 0.43 3.94
N ARG A 162 8.27 0.26 3.51
CA ARG A 162 7.13 0.95 4.13
C ARG A 162 6.90 0.49 5.57
N THR A 163 7.09 -0.80 5.85
CA THR A 163 7.03 -1.36 7.21
C THR A 163 8.13 -0.74 8.07
N VAL A 164 9.39 -0.73 7.60
CA VAL A 164 10.48 -0.05 8.32
C VAL A 164 10.18 1.42 8.57
N SER A 165 9.65 2.14 7.57
CA SER A 165 9.20 3.53 7.71
C SER A 165 8.17 3.69 8.82
N PHE A 166 7.17 2.80 8.87
CA PHE A 166 6.12 2.84 9.89
C PHE A 166 6.67 2.57 11.29
N PHE A 167 7.54 1.58 11.47
CA PHE A 167 8.17 1.31 12.76
C PHE A 167 9.00 2.51 13.24
N LYS A 168 9.74 3.15 12.33
CA LYS A 168 10.49 4.38 12.66
C LYS A 168 9.59 5.56 12.97
N GLU A 169 8.48 5.75 12.24
CA GLU A 169 7.47 6.76 12.58
C GLU A 169 6.90 6.49 13.99
N ALA A 170 6.56 5.24 14.27
CA ALA A 170 5.95 4.81 15.54
C ALA A 170 6.89 4.91 16.75
N GLU A 171 8.21 4.82 16.59
CA GLU A 171 9.18 5.05 17.68
C GLU A 171 9.02 6.42 18.36
N TYR A 172 8.47 7.42 17.66
CA TYR A 172 8.24 8.77 18.18
C TYR A 172 6.87 8.95 18.86
N PHE A 173 6.02 7.93 18.87
CA PHE A 173 4.62 8.02 19.30
C PHE A 173 4.31 6.99 20.39
N ASN A 174 3.35 7.32 21.27
CA ASN A 174 2.72 6.31 22.12
C ASN A 174 1.65 5.57 21.30
N ASP A 175 1.20 4.41 21.78
CA ASP A 175 0.25 3.56 21.06
C ASP A 175 -1.09 4.28 20.76
N GLU A 176 -1.50 5.22 21.61
CA GLU A 176 -2.70 6.07 21.39
C GLU A 176 -2.57 6.99 20.17
N ILE A 177 -1.36 7.46 19.84
CA ILE A 177 -1.10 8.31 18.68
C ILE A 177 -0.97 7.48 17.40
N ALA A 178 -0.65 6.19 17.48
CA ALA A 178 -0.50 5.32 16.30
C ALA A 178 -1.77 5.28 15.44
N ASP A 179 -2.95 5.20 16.04
CA ASP A 179 -4.23 5.24 15.33
C ASP A 179 -4.44 6.58 14.62
N ALA A 180 -4.10 7.69 15.27
CA ALA A 180 -4.17 9.02 14.67
C ALA A 180 -3.20 9.19 13.48
N VAL A 181 -2.02 8.56 13.53
CA VAL A 181 -1.06 8.52 12.41
C VAL A 181 -1.64 7.73 11.24
N VAL A 182 -2.26 6.57 11.49
CA VAL A 182 -2.91 5.76 10.46
C VAL A 182 -4.07 6.54 9.81
N GLU A 183 -4.90 7.21 10.60
CA GLU A 183 -5.99 8.06 10.10
C GLU A 183 -5.45 9.26 9.30
N GLY A 184 -4.39 9.90 9.77
CA GLY A 184 -3.68 10.96 9.04
C GLY A 184 -3.16 10.48 7.68
N ASN A 185 -2.64 9.24 7.63
CA ASN A 185 -2.21 8.61 6.39
C ASN A 185 -3.38 8.37 5.44
N ALA A 186 -4.52 7.88 5.94
CA ALA A 186 -5.73 7.71 5.13
C ALA A 186 -6.20 9.05 4.52
N GLY A 187 -6.13 10.14 5.29
CA GLY A 187 -6.41 11.48 4.79
C GLY A 187 -5.47 11.93 3.66
N VAL A 188 -4.20 11.52 3.68
CA VAL A 188 -3.26 11.80 2.57
C VAL A 188 -3.67 11.06 1.31
N PHE A 189 -4.09 9.79 1.41
CA PHE A 189 -4.64 9.05 0.27
C PHE A 189 -5.86 9.76 -0.31
N GLU A 190 -6.81 10.16 0.53
CA GLU A 190 -8.01 10.89 0.09
C GLU A 190 -7.66 12.15 -0.70
N ARG A 191 -6.77 13.00 -0.17
CA ARG A 191 -6.31 14.22 -0.86
C ARG A 191 -5.53 13.94 -2.15
N THR A 192 -4.84 12.80 -2.21
CA THR A 192 -4.03 12.38 -3.37
C THR A 192 -4.88 11.68 -4.44
N LYS A 193 -6.15 11.35 -4.18
CA LYS A 193 -7.01 10.58 -5.08
C LYS A 193 -7.13 11.13 -6.50
N SER A 194 -7.04 12.46 -6.68
CA SER A 194 -7.04 13.09 -8.01
C SER A 194 -5.92 12.55 -8.91
N TYR A 195 -4.76 12.20 -8.33
CA TYR A 195 -3.66 11.52 -9.01
C TYR A 195 -4.11 10.18 -9.61
N LEU A 196 -4.76 9.32 -8.81
CA LEU A 196 -5.29 8.03 -9.27
C LEU A 196 -6.29 8.22 -10.40
N VAL A 197 -7.25 9.14 -10.25
CA VAL A 197 -8.29 9.41 -11.27
C VAL A 197 -7.64 9.84 -12.58
N ASN A 198 -6.71 10.79 -12.53
CA ASN A 198 -6.03 11.32 -13.72
C ASN A 198 -5.22 10.23 -14.43
N ARG A 199 -4.42 9.45 -13.69
CA ARG A 199 -3.62 8.36 -14.26
C ARG A 199 -4.49 7.26 -14.85
N TRP A 200 -5.54 6.84 -14.15
CA TRP A 200 -6.48 5.83 -14.62
C TRP A 200 -7.16 6.25 -15.92
N ASN A 201 -7.67 7.49 -15.97
CA ASN A 201 -8.32 8.03 -17.16
C ASN A 201 -7.34 8.16 -18.33
N TYR A 202 -6.10 8.58 -18.07
CA TYR A 202 -5.05 8.64 -19.09
C TYR A 202 -4.77 7.28 -19.71
N LEU A 203 -4.55 6.23 -18.90
CA LEU A 203 -4.28 4.89 -19.39
C LEU A 203 -5.48 4.32 -20.17
N LYS A 204 -6.69 4.49 -19.64
CA LYS A 204 -7.93 4.00 -20.25
C LYS A 204 -8.25 4.70 -21.57
N SER A 205 -8.22 6.03 -21.60
CA SER A 205 -8.62 6.82 -22.78
C SER A 205 -7.64 6.67 -23.95
N ASN A 206 -6.37 6.38 -23.66
CA ASN A 206 -5.34 6.15 -24.67
C ASN A 206 -5.14 4.67 -25.01
N ASN A 207 -5.96 3.76 -24.46
CA ASN A 207 -5.81 2.30 -24.61
C ASN A 207 -4.38 1.80 -24.31
N ILE A 208 -3.72 2.39 -23.30
CA ILE A 208 -2.35 2.05 -22.96
C ILE A 208 -2.35 0.77 -22.15
N THR A 209 -1.67 -0.25 -22.67
CA THR A 209 -1.30 -1.44 -21.91
C THR A 209 0.16 -1.36 -21.51
N LEU A 210 0.43 -1.41 -20.20
CA LEU A 210 1.77 -1.50 -19.66
C LEU A 210 2.33 -2.90 -19.93
N LYS A 211 3.60 -2.99 -20.36
CA LYS A 211 4.27 -4.25 -20.69
C LYS A 211 5.51 -4.44 -19.83
N LEU A 212 5.60 -5.58 -19.16
CA LEU A 212 6.66 -5.92 -18.20
C LEU A 212 7.60 -7.02 -18.69
N SER A 213 7.18 -7.82 -19.67
CA SER A 213 8.00 -8.82 -20.35
C SER A 213 9.35 -8.19 -20.78
N ASN A 214 10.46 -8.71 -20.24
CA ASN A 214 11.88 -8.31 -20.45
C ASN A 214 12.49 -7.33 -19.44
N LYS A 215 11.81 -6.98 -18.34
CA LYS A 215 12.32 -5.97 -17.39
C LYS A 215 12.92 -6.54 -16.10
N ILE A 216 13.19 -7.85 -16.03
CA ILE A 216 13.86 -8.47 -14.88
C ILE A 216 15.34 -8.65 -15.20
N ILE A 217 16.21 -8.23 -14.29
CA ILE A 217 17.60 -8.70 -14.27
C ILE A 217 17.56 -10.13 -13.74
N LYS A 218 17.69 -11.11 -14.65
CA LYS A 218 17.92 -12.50 -14.25
C LYS A 218 19.35 -12.57 -13.72
N TYR A 219 19.51 -12.89 -12.45
CA TYR A 219 20.77 -13.38 -11.90
C TYR A 219 20.88 -14.87 -12.19
#